data_AF-A0A411DSR3-F1
#
_entry.id   AF-A0A411DSR3-F1
#
_cell.length_a   1.000
_cell.length_b   1.000
_cell.length_c   1.000
_cell.angle_alpha   90.00
_cell.angle_beta   90.00
_cell.angle_gamma   90.00
#
_symmetry.space_group_name_H-M   'P 1'
#
loop_
_entity.id
_entity.type
_entity.pdbx_description
1 polymer ?
#
loop_
_entity_poly.entity_id
_entity_poly.type
_entity_poly.pdbx_seq_one_letter_code
_entity_poly.pdbx_strand_id
1 'polypeptide(L)'
;MNFTQTELSGYLQVFWQFSWLQWMIFSLITNIFLYLFSIGLYIFIEKTCRKSQLQEKNHPVTGSDFYLSLLTILCNSFVMLLGAFLWKKGWIVLGQTESVIGITAEVAVLLLLMDFLMYLFHFTAHLPFIYKMLHGKHHEHVSTNFLSLFVLHPLETIGFGLMMLVILIGYDFSVISISIYLLLNLIWGTIGHLNREFFPASFDRFFVGTTRFHNQHHLDESKNFGFYTSIWDRLFGTYK
;
A
#
# COMPACT_ATOMS: atom_id res chain seq x y z
N MET A 1 -24.08 -21.92 5.53
CA MET A 1 -23.31 -21.95 6.79
C MET A 1 -23.83 -20.83 7.67
N ASN A 2 -24.46 -21.17 8.79
CA ASN A 2 -24.92 -20.19 9.77
C ASN A 2 -23.71 -19.73 10.57
N PHE A 3 -23.20 -18.53 10.27
CA PHE A 3 -22.27 -17.84 11.17
C PHE A 3 -23.04 -17.51 12.44
N THR A 4 -22.95 -18.39 13.43
CA THR A 4 -23.41 -18.08 14.77
C THR A 4 -22.64 -16.86 15.27
N GLN A 5 -23.37 -15.92 15.86
CA GLN A 5 -22.96 -14.70 16.57
C GLN A 5 -21.89 -14.87 17.66
N THR A 6 -21.23 -16.02 17.73
CA THR A 6 -20.32 -16.40 18.79
C THR A 6 -18.95 -15.77 18.57
N GLU A 7 -18.75 -14.68 19.32
CA GLU A 7 -17.47 -14.05 19.70
C GLU A 7 -16.80 -13.10 18.70
N LEU A 8 -17.57 -12.24 18.02
CA LEU A 8 -16.96 -10.97 17.58
C LEU A 8 -16.59 -10.16 18.84
N SER A 9 -15.33 -9.74 18.94
CA SER A 9 -14.91 -8.79 19.96
C SER A 9 -15.80 -7.54 19.94
N GLY A 10 -16.02 -6.91 21.11
CA GLY A 10 -17.08 -5.91 21.27
C GLY A 10 -17.04 -4.75 20.26
N TYR A 11 -15.86 -4.34 19.79
CA TYR A 11 -15.74 -3.30 18.77
C TYR A 11 -16.08 -3.81 17.36
N LEU A 12 -15.82 -5.07 17.03
CA LEU A 12 -16.19 -5.64 15.74
C LEU A 12 -17.70 -5.83 15.59
N GLN A 13 -18.41 -6.04 16.70
CA GLN A 13 -19.86 -6.08 16.69
C GLN A 13 -20.47 -4.77 16.18
N VAL A 14 -19.87 -3.62 16.51
CA VAL A 14 -20.29 -2.30 16.00
C VAL A 14 -20.20 -2.27 14.47
N PHE A 15 -19.06 -2.65 13.90
CA PHE A 15 -18.86 -2.69 12.45
C PHE A 15 -19.73 -3.75 11.76
N TRP A 16 -19.99 -4.87 12.43
CA TRP A 16 -20.90 -5.90 11.92
C TRP A 16 -22.33 -5.38 11.77
N GLN A 17 -22.76 -4.48 12.66
CA GLN A 17 -24.11 -3.88 12.63
C GLN A 17 -24.25 -2.69 11.68
N PHE A 18 -23.15 -2.18 11.12
CA PHE A 18 -23.22 -1.09 10.14
C PHE A 18 -24.10 -1.48 8.93
N SER A 19 -25.00 -0.57 8.59
CA SER A 19 -25.67 -0.50 7.29
C SER A 19 -24.68 -0.22 6.16
N TRP A 20 -25.08 -0.48 4.92
CA TRP A 20 -24.23 -0.18 3.76
C TRP A 20 -23.90 1.30 3.62
N LEU A 21 -24.83 2.20 3.97
CA LEU A 21 -24.56 3.64 3.98
C LEU A 21 -23.48 4.00 5.01
N GLN A 22 -23.55 3.43 6.21
CA GLN A 22 -22.52 3.63 7.23
C GLN A 22 -21.17 3.09 6.77
N TRP A 23 -21.13 1.92 6.12
CA TRP A 23 -19.91 1.38 5.52
C TRP A 23 -19.35 2.28 4.41
N MET A 24 -20.20 2.83 3.55
CA MET A 24 -19.78 3.77 2.50
C MET A 24 -19.15 5.02 3.10
N ILE A 25 -19.83 5.64 4.07
CA ILE A 25 -19.33 6.84 4.77
C ILE A 25 -18.02 6.52 5.51
N PHE A 26 -17.98 5.41 6.26
CA PHE A 26 -16.80 4.98 7.00
C PHE A 26 -15.61 4.74 6.07
N SER A 27 -15.80 3.99 4.98
CA SER A 27 -14.73 3.72 4.02
C SER A 27 -14.17 4.98 3.39
N LEU A 28 -15.03 5.93 3.02
CA LEU A 28 -14.60 7.20 2.43
C LEU A 28 -13.84 8.06 3.45
N ILE A 29 -14.36 8.21 4.67
CA ILE A 29 -13.70 8.99 5.73
C ILE A 29 -12.34 8.39 6.08
N THR A 30 -12.26 7.07 6.25
CA THR A 30 -11.00 6.38 6.54
C THR A 30 -9.97 6.62 5.44
N ASN A 31 -10.36 6.47 4.16
CA ASN A 31 -9.42 6.66 3.05
C ASN A 31 -9.01 8.14 2.86
N ILE A 32 -9.90 9.10 3.11
CA ILE A 32 -9.54 10.52 3.16
C ILE A 32 -8.55 10.78 4.29
N PHE A 33 -8.79 10.24 5.48
CA PHE A 33 -7.88 10.39 6.61
C PHE A 33 -6.49 9.81 6.31
N LEU A 34 -6.42 8.59 5.76
CA LEU A 34 -5.17 7.94 5.38
C LEU A 34 -4.42 8.72 4.28
N TYR A 35 -5.15 9.22 3.30
CA TYR A 35 -4.60 10.09 2.25
C TYR A 35 -3.97 11.36 2.83
N LEU A 36 -4.70 12.08 3.70
CA LEU A 36 -4.18 13.28 4.36
C LEU A 36 -3.02 12.96 5.31
N PHE A 37 -3.06 11.82 5.99
CA PHE A 37 -1.96 11.34 6.83
C PHE A 37 -0.69 11.13 6.01
N SER A 38 -0.78 10.46 4.85
CA SER A 38 0.37 10.26 3.96
C SER A 38 0.95 11.58 3.45
N ILE A 39 0.10 12.54 3.05
CA ILE A 39 0.55 13.88 2.65
C ILE A 39 1.25 14.59 3.82
N GLY A 40 0.66 14.53 5.01
CA GLY A 40 1.24 15.12 6.22
C GLY A 40 2.60 14.51 6.57
N LEU A 41 2.70 13.18 6.50
CA LEU A 41 3.94 12.44 6.72
C LEU A 41 5.02 12.81 5.71
N TYR A 42 4.68 12.86 4.42
CA TYR A 42 5.59 13.30 3.36
C TYR A 42 6.14 14.70 3.68
N ILE A 43 5.26 15.67 3.92
CA ILE A 43 5.65 17.06 4.19
C ILE A 43 6.49 17.17 5.47
N PHE A 44 6.13 16.41 6.50
CA PHE A 44 6.90 16.36 7.75
C PHE A 44 8.32 15.86 7.51
N ILE A 45 8.49 14.75 6.79
CA ILE A 45 9.82 14.19 6.49
C ILE A 45 10.59 15.14 5.58
N GLU A 46 9.97 15.72 4.55
CA GLU A 46 10.62 16.65 3.63
C GLU A 46 11.18 17.89 4.36
N LYS A 47 10.45 18.40 5.36
CA LYS A 47 10.88 19.56 6.17
C LYS A 47 11.92 19.24 7.25
N THR A 48 11.92 18.02 7.77
CA THR A 48 12.78 17.63 8.90
C THR A 48 14.06 16.92 8.46
N CYS A 49 14.05 16.22 7.31
CA CYS A 49 15.18 15.51 6.78
C CYS A 49 16.20 16.47 6.16
N ARG A 50 17.43 16.49 6.71
CA ARG A 50 18.51 17.39 6.28
C ARG A 50 19.36 16.86 5.11
N LYS A 51 19.09 15.66 4.62
CA LYS A 51 19.82 15.06 3.50
C LYS A 51 19.46 15.73 2.18
N SER A 52 20.37 15.67 1.19
CA SER A 52 20.15 16.21 -0.14
C SER A 52 18.98 15.51 -0.84
N GLN A 53 18.40 16.21 -1.83
CA GLN A 53 17.40 15.61 -2.70
C GLN A 53 18.05 14.53 -3.58
N LEU A 54 17.26 13.52 -3.95
CA LEU A 54 17.68 12.47 -4.87
C LEU A 54 17.62 12.94 -6.32
N GLN A 55 16.63 13.78 -6.65
CA GLN A 55 16.46 14.39 -7.97
C GLN A 55 16.62 15.92 -7.89
N GLU A 56 17.27 16.52 -8.90
CA GLU A 56 17.53 17.97 -8.95
C GLU A 56 16.26 18.81 -9.16
N LYS A 57 15.28 18.26 -9.88
CA LYS A 57 14.02 18.95 -10.21
C LYS A 57 12.86 18.26 -9.53
N ASN A 58 11.99 19.04 -8.89
CA ASN A 58 10.73 18.52 -8.38
C ASN A 58 9.71 18.36 -9.52
N HIS A 59 8.97 17.25 -9.52
CA HIS A 59 7.83 17.09 -10.43
C HIS A 59 6.65 17.96 -9.95
N PRO A 60 6.14 18.87 -10.78
CA PRO A 60 5.04 19.74 -10.40
C PRO A 60 3.75 18.93 -10.21
N VAL A 61 2.93 19.29 -9.23
CA VAL A 61 1.59 18.71 -9.10
C VAL A 61 0.69 19.27 -10.19
N THR A 62 0.19 18.39 -11.05
CA THR A 62 -0.71 18.75 -12.15
C THR A 62 -2.19 18.50 -11.79
N GLY A 63 -3.10 19.03 -12.60
CA GLY A 63 -4.54 18.74 -12.45
C GLY A 63 -4.89 17.26 -12.65
N SER A 64 -4.15 16.54 -13.52
CA SER A 64 -4.35 15.10 -13.68
C SER A 64 -3.93 14.33 -12.44
N ASP A 65 -2.87 14.76 -11.77
CA ASP A 65 -2.36 14.09 -10.57
C ASP A 65 -3.37 14.20 -9.44
N PHE A 66 -3.95 15.39 -9.27
CA PHE A 66 -5.01 15.62 -8.30
C PHE A 66 -6.27 14.80 -8.60
N TYR A 67 -6.65 14.69 -9.88
CA TYR A 67 -7.80 13.87 -10.27
C TYR A 67 -7.54 12.38 -9.97
N LEU A 68 -6.38 11.85 -10.38
CA LEU A 68 -6.02 10.45 -10.15
C LEU A 68 -5.87 10.15 -8.65
N SER A 69 -5.32 11.06 -7.87
CA SER A 69 -5.18 10.88 -6.43
C SER A 69 -6.55 10.81 -5.73
N LEU A 70 -7.51 11.65 -6.13
CA LEU A 70 -8.89 11.56 -5.65
C LEU A 70 -9.58 10.27 -6.10
N LEU A 71 -9.33 9.83 -7.33
CA LEU A 71 -9.87 8.57 -7.83
C LEU A 71 -9.32 7.36 -7.06
N THR A 72 -8.05 7.40 -6.67
CA THR A 72 -7.44 6.40 -5.79
C THR A 72 -8.14 6.30 -4.43
N ILE A 73 -8.59 7.42 -3.85
CA ILE A 73 -9.41 7.41 -2.62
C ILE A 73 -10.72 6.65 -2.85
N LEU A 74 -11.40 6.90 -3.98
CA LEU A 74 -12.65 6.22 -4.33
C LEU A 74 -12.43 4.73 -4.57
N CYS A 75 -11.37 4.35 -5.30
CA CYS A 75 -11.01 2.96 -5.54
C CYS A 75 -10.67 2.21 -4.25
N ASN A 76 -9.88 2.79 -3.36
CA ASN A 76 -9.58 2.18 -2.06
C ASN A 76 -10.81 2.08 -1.16
N SER A 77 -11.71 3.07 -1.21
CA SER A 77 -13.00 3.00 -0.51
C SER A 77 -13.85 1.85 -1.05
N PHE A 78 -13.88 1.66 -2.37
CA PHE A 78 -14.56 0.52 -3.01
C PHE A 78 -13.95 -0.82 -2.60
N VAL A 79 -12.62 -0.95 -2.59
CA VAL A 79 -11.94 -2.18 -2.11
C VAL A 79 -12.31 -2.48 -0.67
N MET A 80 -12.32 -1.47 0.20
CA MET A 80 -12.71 -1.64 1.61
C MET A 80 -14.18 -2.09 1.75
N LEU A 81 -15.09 -1.53 0.94
CA LEU A 81 -16.48 -1.97 0.87
C LEU A 81 -16.60 -3.42 0.40
N LEU A 82 -15.81 -3.82 -0.59
CA LEU A 82 -15.75 -5.19 -1.08
C LEU A 82 -15.24 -6.13 0.03
N GLY A 83 -14.21 -5.74 0.77
CA GLY A 83 -13.73 -6.48 1.94
C GLY A 83 -14.80 -6.64 3.02
N ALA A 84 -15.51 -5.57 3.37
CA ALA A 84 -16.63 -5.62 4.32
C ALA A 84 -17.77 -6.52 3.83
N PHE A 85 -18.03 -6.54 2.52
CA PHE A 85 -18.99 -7.46 1.91
C PHE A 85 -18.57 -8.91 2.01
N LEU A 86 -17.32 -9.22 1.65
CA LEU A 86 -16.78 -10.58 1.75
C LEU A 86 -16.79 -11.07 3.21
N TRP A 87 -16.45 -10.21 4.16
CA TRP A 87 -16.55 -10.50 5.59
C TRP A 87 -17.99 -10.78 6.03
N LYS A 88 -18.96 -9.91 5.69
CA LYS A 88 -20.38 -10.13 6.00
C LYS A 88 -20.98 -11.37 5.35
N LYS A 89 -20.40 -11.83 4.23
CA LYS A 89 -20.78 -13.07 3.55
C LYS A 89 -20.04 -14.30 4.08
N GLY A 90 -19.08 -14.12 4.98
CA GLY A 90 -18.29 -15.20 5.58
C GLY A 90 -17.20 -15.76 4.68
N TRP A 91 -16.80 -15.03 3.64
CA TRP A 91 -15.67 -15.39 2.78
C TRP A 91 -14.34 -14.94 3.38
N ILE A 92 -14.35 -13.85 4.14
CA ILE A 92 -13.25 -13.42 5.00
C ILE A 92 -13.69 -13.69 6.43
N VAL A 93 -12.85 -14.33 7.22
CA VAL A 93 -13.04 -14.51 8.65
C VAL A 93 -11.92 -13.76 9.37
N LEU A 94 -12.25 -13.07 10.46
CA LEU A 94 -11.30 -12.28 11.22
C LEU A 94 -10.80 -13.11 12.40
N GLY A 95 -9.49 -13.26 12.52
CA GLY A 95 -8.85 -14.00 13.59
C GLY A 95 -8.95 -13.31 14.95
N GLN A 96 -8.73 -14.08 16.01
CA GLN A 96 -8.78 -13.65 17.41
C GLN A 96 -7.38 -13.56 18.05
N THR A 97 -6.34 -13.38 17.24
CA THR A 97 -4.97 -13.28 17.75
C THR A 97 -4.78 -11.98 18.53
N GLU A 98 -4.60 -12.08 19.84
CA GLU A 98 -4.41 -10.93 20.73
C GLU A 98 -2.98 -10.81 21.28
N SER A 99 -2.22 -11.91 21.29
CA SER A 99 -0.86 -11.91 21.83
C SER A 99 0.08 -11.06 20.96
N VAL A 100 0.97 -10.29 21.59
CA VAL A 100 1.95 -9.45 20.88
C VAL A 100 2.80 -10.27 19.90
N ILE A 101 3.21 -11.47 20.30
CA ILE A 101 4.01 -12.38 19.45
C ILE A 101 3.18 -12.84 18.25
N GLY A 102 1.92 -13.24 18.46
CA GLY A 102 1.03 -13.66 17.38
C GLY A 102 0.75 -12.53 16.40
N ILE A 103 0.43 -11.34 16.89
CA ILE A 103 0.20 -10.15 16.06
C ILE A 103 1.47 -9.81 15.25
N THR A 104 2.64 -9.84 15.88
CA THR A 104 3.92 -9.57 15.20
C THR A 104 4.19 -10.59 14.10
N ALA A 105 3.92 -11.87 14.36
CA ALA A 105 4.08 -12.93 13.37
C ALA A 105 3.10 -12.77 12.19
N GLU A 106 1.83 -12.47 12.46
CA GLU A 106 0.83 -12.19 11.44
C GLU A 106 1.21 -10.98 10.57
N VAL A 107 1.67 -9.89 11.18
CA VAL A 107 2.14 -8.70 10.45
C VAL A 107 3.35 -9.03 9.58
N ALA A 108 4.30 -9.82 10.09
CA ALA A 108 5.47 -10.26 9.32
C ALA A 108 5.07 -11.13 8.11
N VAL A 109 4.10 -12.04 8.30
CA VAL A 109 3.55 -12.85 7.21
C VAL A 109 2.84 -11.99 6.18
N LEU A 110 2.00 -11.04 6.61
CA LEU A 110 1.33 -10.09 5.72
C LEU A 110 2.33 -9.28 4.90
N LEU A 111 3.37 -8.75 5.54
CA LEU A 111 4.43 -8.02 4.85
C LEU A 111 5.11 -8.89 3.79
N LEU A 112 5.53 -10.11 4.12
CA LEU A 112 6.22 -11.00 3.17
C LEU A 112 5.34 -11.43 1.99
N LEU A 113 4.09 -11.81 2.25
CA LEU A 113 3.16 -12.21 1.20
C LEU A 113 2.81 -11.04 0.29
N MET A 114 2.51 -9.88 0.87
CA MET A 114 2.19 -8.69 0.09
C MET A 114 3.41 -8.16 -0.66
N ASP A 115 4.62 -8.22 -0.09
CA ASP A 115 5.84 -7.85 -0.81
C ASP A 115 6.02 -8.68 -2.09
N PHE A 116 5.78 -9.99 -1.98
CA PHE A 116 5.89 -10.90 -3.12
C PHE A 116 4.81 -10.62 -4.18
N LEU A 117 3.55 -10.46 -3.77
CA LEU A 117 2.46 -10.17 -4.69
C LEU A 117 2.65 -8.80 -5.36
N MET A 118 3.10 -7.79 -4.62
CA MET A 118 3.41 -6.47 -5.17
C MET A 118 4.60 -6.53 -6.12
N TYR A 119 5.65 -7.29 -5.82
CA TYR A 119 6.75 -7.53 -6.75
C TYR A 119 6.24 -8.09 -8.08
N LEU A 120 5.44 -9.17 -8.03
CA LEU A 120 4.89 -9.79 -9.24
C LEU A 120 3.98 -8.83 -10.02
N PHE A 121 3.13 -8.09 -9.31
CA PHE A 121 2.22 -7.14 -9.92
C PHE A 121 2.98 -5.99 -10.58
N HIS A 122 3.96 -5.43 -9.87
CA HIS A 122 4.75 -4.33 -10.35
C HIS A 122 5.59 -4.74 -11.56
N PHE A 123 6.26 -5.90 -11.49
CA PHE A 123 6.93 -6.49 -12.65
C PHE A 123 5.98 -6.66 -13.85
N THR A 124 4.76 -7.15 -13.60
CA THR A 124 3.73 -7.32 -14.65
C THR A 124 3.25 -5.97 -15.20
N ALA A 125 3.13 -4.95 -14.34
CA ALA A 125 2.75 -3.60 -14.71
C ALA A 125 3.75 -2.96 -15.68
N HIS A 126 5.01 -3.39 -15.65
CA HIS A 126 6.08 -2.98 -16.56
C HIS A 126 6.14 -3.76 -17.88
N LEU A 127 5.27 -4.75 -18.10
CA LEU A 127 5.16 -5.36 -19.42
C LEU A 127 4.67 -4.33 -20.45
N PRO A 128 5.23 -4.28 -21.68
CA PRO A 128 5.08 -3.13 -22.58
C PRO A 128 3.63 -2.67 -22.83
N PHE A 129 2.70 -3.62 -22.98
CA PHE A 129 1.28 -3.31 -23.19
C PHE A 129 0.61 -2.76 -21.92
N ILE A 130 0.90 -3.37 -20.77
CA ILE A 130 0.30 -3.00 -19.48
C ILE A 130 0.87 -1.66 -19.01
N TYR A 131 2.18 -1.46 -19.16
CA TYR A 131 2.87 -0.22 -18.82
C TYR A 131 2.22 0.97 -19.53
N LYS A 132 2.09 0.89 -20.87
CA LYS A 132 1.52 1.98 -21.66
C LYS A 132 0.08 2.31 -21.25
N MET A 133 -0.68 1.31 -20.81
CA MET A 133 -2.09 1.46 -20.48
C MET A 133 -2.30 1.95 -19.04
N LEU A 134 -1.50 1.47 -18.09
CA LEU A 134 -1.76 1.60 -16.66
C LEU A 134 -0.64 2.36 -15.95
N HIS A 135 0.60 1.86 -16.05
CA HIS A 135 1.67 2.26 -15.15
C HIS A 135 2.51 3.46 -15.64
N GLY A 136 2.50 3.76 -16.94
CA GLY A 136 3.32 4.83 -17.52
C GLY A 136 3.01 6.22 -16.95
N LYS A 137 1.75 6.47 -16.55
CA LYS A 137 1.37 7.74 -15.90
C LYS A 137 2.03 7.90 -14.53
N HIS A 138 2.21 6.81 -13.78
CA HIS A 138 2.93 6.82 -12.52
C HIS A 138 4.41 7.18 -12.72
N HIS A 139 5.03 6.65 -13.78
CA HIS A 139 6.44 6.90 -14.14
C HIS A 139 6.73 8.28 -14.72
N GLU A 140 5.71 9.09 -15.03
CA GLU A 140 5.92 10.53 -15.28
C GLU A 140 6.51 11.24 -14.03
N HIS A 141 6.33 10.66 -12.83
CA HIS A 141 6.83 11.17 -11.55
C HIS A 141 8.27 10.73 -11.23
N VAL A 142 9.20 10.86 -12.19
CA VAL A 142 10.63 10.51 -12.01
C VAL A 142 11.24 11.17 -10.76
N SER A 143 10.92 12.44 -10.52
CA SER A 143 11.00 13.03 -9.18
C SER A 143 9.63 12.89 -8.54
N THR A 144 9.56 12.21 -7.42
CA THR A 144 8.29 12.04 -6.72
C THR A 144 7.92 13.29 -5.92
N ASN A 145 6.63 13.41 -5.58
CA ASN A 145 6.06 14.44 -4.72
C ASN A 145 5.01 13.83 -3.77
N PHE A 146 4.40 14.66 -2.92
CA PHE A 146 3.44 14.20 -1.89
C PHE A 146 2.19 13.51 -2.43
N LEU A 147 1.89 13.62 -3.74
CA LEU A 147 0.80 12.90 -4.39
C LEU A 147 1.25 11.65 -5.13
N SER A 148 2.53 11.49 -5.47
CA SER A 148 3.02 10.44 -6.38
C SER A 148 2.60 9.02 -5.99
N LEU A 149 2.51 8.72 -4.69
CA LEU A 149 2.01 7.43 -4.21
C LEU A 149 0.56 7.12 -4.67
N PHE A 150 -0.25 8.16 -4.84
CA PHE A 150 -1.67 8.06 -5.17
C PHE A 150 -1.96 8.35 -6.65
N VAL A 151 -0.96 8.76 -7.43
CA VAL A 151 -1.08 8.90 -8.89
C VAL A 151 -0.86 7.53 -9.52
N LEU A 152 -1.93 6.75 -9.54
CA LEU A 152 -2.01 5.41 -10.09
C LEU A 152 -3.23 5.30 -10.98
N HIS A 153 -3.19 4.42 -11.97
CA HIS A 153 -4.38 4.08 -12.72
C HIS A 153 -5.38 3.33 -11.82
N PRO A 154 -6.71 3.53 -11.95
CA PRO A 154 -7.71 2.89 -11.09
C PRO A 154 -7.60 1.37 -10.99
N LEU A 155 -7.26 0.71 -12.10
CA LEU A 155 -7.04 -0.74 -12.13
C LEU A 155 -5.82 -1.18 -11.31
N GLU A 156 -4.79 -0.34 -11.18
CA GLU A 156 -3.65 -0.61 -10.31
C GLU A 156 -4.07 -0.51 -8.85
N THR A 157 -4.75 0.58 -8.48
CA THR A 157 -5.28 0.77 -7.12
C THR A 157 -6.19 -0.37 -6.70
N ILE A 158 -7.14 -0.77 -7.57
CA ILE A 158 -8.02 -1.92 -7.30
C ILE A 158 -7.19 -3.21 -7.25
N GLY A 159 -6.23 -3.41 -8.15
CA GLY A 159 -5.36 -4.58 -8.19
C GLY A 159 -4.60 -4.80 -6.87
N PHE A 160 -3.94 -3.76 -6.36
CA PHE A 160 -3.26 -3.81 -5.05
C PHE A 160 -4.25 -4.14 -3.91
N GLY A 161 -5.43 -3.54 -3.94
CA GLY A 161 -6.50 -3.84 -3.00
C GLY A 161 -6.98 -5.29 -3.04
N LEU A 162 -7.14 -5.84 -4.25
CA LEU A 162 -7.58 -7.23 -4.46
C LEU A 162 -6.55 -8.25 -3.96
N MET A 163 -5.25 -7.98 -4.07
CA MET A 163 -4.22 -8.87 -3.48
C MET A 163 -4.41 -9.04 -1.98
N MET A 164 -4.70 -7.94 -1.27
CA MET A 164 -4.98 -7.99 0.15
C MET A 164 -6.23 -8.82 0.42
N LEU A 165 -7.30 -8.63 -0.34
CA LEU A 165 -8.54 -9.41 -0.16
C LEU A 165 -8.32 -10.92 -0.43
N VAL A 166 -7.50 -11.28 -1.42
CA VAL A 166 -7.14 -12.68 -1.70
C VAL A 166 -6.42 -13.31 -0.51
N ILE A 167 -5.47 -12.59 0.09
CA ILE A 167 -4.78 -13.06 1.31
C ILE A 167 -5.77 -13.24 2.47
N LEU A 168 -6.68 -12.29 2.67
CA LEU A 168 -7.68 -12.35 3.75
C LEU A 168 -8.75 -13.43 3.57
N ILE A 169 -9.00 -13.88 2.33
CA ILE A 169 -9.83 -15.06 2.06
C ILE A 169 -9.08 -16.35 2.43
N GLY A 170 -7.76 -16.36 2.24
CA GLY A 170 -6.92 -17.54 2.46
C GLY A 170 -6.53 -17.80 3.91
N TYR A 171 -6.60 -16.79 4.79
CA TYR A 171 -6.22 -16.92 6.19
C TYR A 171 -6.91 -15.89 7.09
N ASP A 172 -7.25 -16.32 8.31
CA ASP A 172 -8.01 -15.56 9.30
C ASP A 172 -7.08 -14.65 10.12
N PHE A 173 -6.58 -13.58 9.51
CA PHE A 173 -5.75 -12.60 10.22
C PHE A 173 -6.56 -11.81 11.24
N SER A 174 -5.96 -11.47 12.38
CA SER A 174 -6.61 -10.57 13.34
C SER A 174 -6.76 -9.17 12.78
N VAL A 175 -7.81 -8.47 13.22
CA VAL A 175 -8.07 -7.08 12.78
C VAL A 175 -6.94 -6.14 13.17
N ILE A 176 -6.30 -6.40 14.30
CA ILE A 176 -5.17 -5.60 14.77
C ILE A 176 -3.98 -5.79 13.82
N SER A 177 -3.64 -7.02 13.46
CA SER A 177 -2.57 -7.31 12.49
C SER A 177 -2.84 -6.67 11.13
N ILE A 178 -4.07 -6.80 10.61
CA ILE A 178 -4.49 -6.17 9.34
C ILE A 178 -4.31 -4.65 9.42
N SER A 179 -4.77 -4.03 10.51
CA SER A 179 -4.70 -2.57 10.69
C SER A 179 -3.26 -2.08 10.80
N ILE A 180 -2.40 -2.78 11.55
CA ILE A 180 -0.97 -2.48 11.65
C ILE A 180 -0.30 -2.62 10.28
N TYR A 181 -0.56 -3.72 9.57
CA TYR A 181 -0.02 -3.92 8.23
C TYR A 181 -0.43 -2.81 7.27
N LEU A 182 -1.72 -2.43 7.22
CA LEU A 182 -2.20 -1.36 6.33
C LEU A 182 -1.55 -0.01 6.66
N LEU A 183 -1.34 0.29 7.94
CA LEU A 183 -0.63 1.50 8.36
C LEU A 183 0.85 1.44 7.95
N LEU A 184 1.53 0.32 8.18
CA LEU A 184 2.92 0.12 7.76
C LEU A 184 3.06 0.21 6.24
N ASN A 185 2.13 -0.38 5.49
CA ASN A 185 2.07 -0.30 4.03
C ASN A 185 2.00 1.15 3.55
N LEU A 186 1.10 1.94 4.14
CA LEU A 186 0.96 3.35 3.80
C LEU A 186 2.24 4.13 4.13
N ILE A 187 2.75 3.98 5.36
CA ILE A 187 3.99 4.66 5.80
C ILE A 187 5.14 4.32 4.88
N TRP A 188 5.32 3.04 4.56
CA TRP A 188 6.43 2.58 3.71
C TRP A 188 6.28 3.05 2.27
N GLY A 189 5.06 3.02 1.72
CA GLY A 189 4.76 3.58 0.41
C GLY A 189 5.05 5.09 0.33
N THR A 190 4.70 5.84 1.38
CA THR A 190 5.04 7.26 1.48
C THR A 190 6.55 7.46 1.50
N ILE A 191 7.28 6.67 2.32
CA ILE A 191 8.73 6.75 2.43
C ILE A 191 9.42 6.40 1.11
N GLY A 192 8.95 5.35 0.42
CA GLY A 192 9.46 4.93 -0.89
C GLY A 192 9.34 6.02 -1.96
N HIS A 193 8.33 6.89 -1.85
CA HIS A 193 8.10 8.00 -2.78
C HIS A 193 8.61 9.34 -2.28
N LEU A 194 9.51 9.40 -1.29
CA LEU A 194 10.17 10.66 -0.92
C LEU A 194 11.18 11.09 -2.02
N ASN A 195 11.39 12.39 -2.19
CA ASN A 195 12.50 12.90 -3.00
C ASN A 195 13.79 13.09 -2.17
N ARG A 196 13.85 12.56 -0.95
CA ARG A 196 15.01 12.60 -0.05
C ARG A 196 15.16 11.25 0.62
N GLU A 197 16.35 10.66 0.52
CA GLU A 197 16.64 9.43 1.22
C GLU A 197 16.68 9.68 2.73
N PHE A 198 15.80 9.03 3.48
CA PHE A 198 15.77 9.10 4.94
C PHE A 198 16.75 8.11 5.57
N PHE A 199 16.93 6.93 4.98
CA PHE A 199 17.76 5.84 5.49
C PHE A 199 19.27 6.07 5.27
N PRO A 200 20.15 5.56 6.14
CA PRO A 200 21.59 5.50 5.87
C PRO A 200 21.89 4.64 4.63
N ALA A 201 22.92 4.99 3.87
CA ALA A 201 23.31 4.24 2.66
C ALA A 201 23.68 2.75 2.92
N SER A 202 23.96 2.37 4.16
CA SER A 202 24.18 0.97 4.52
C SER A 202 22.92 0.11 4.42
N PHE A 203 21.73 0.71 4.42
CA PHE A 203 20.45 -0.01 4.37
C PHE A 203 20.23 -0.75 3.05
N ASP A 204 20.86 -0.31 1.96
CA ASP A 204 20.83 -1.01 0.68
C ASP A 204 21.37 -2.45 0.79
N ARG A 205 22.23 -2.73 1.79
CA ARG A 205 22.80 -4.05 2.08
C ARG A 205 21.88 -4.95 2.90
N PHE A 206 20.84 -4.40 3.53
CA PHE A 206 19.95 -5.14 4.44
C PHE A 206 18.64 -5.59 3.77
N PHE A 207 18.65 -5.73 2.45
CA PHE A 207 17.48 -6.14 1.66
C PHE A 207 16.29 -5.19 1.78
N VAL A 208 16.46 -3.97 2.29
CA VAL A 208 15.37 -3.02 2.52
C VAL A 208 15.06 -2.24 1.24
N GLY A 209 13.78 -2.13 0.89
CA GLY A 209 13.27 -1.22 -0.15
C GLY A 209 13.27 0.21 0.38
N THR A 210 14.39 0.92 0.20
CA THR A 210 14.58 2.31 0.63
C THR A 210 13.94 3.30 -0.35
N THR A 211 13.92 4.58 0.02
CA THR A 211 13.53 5.66 -0.91
C THR A 211 14.40 5.64 -2.15
N ARG A 212 15.72 5.48 -2.00
CA ARG A 212 16.68 5.40 -3.09
C ARG A 212 16.40 4.21 -3.99
N PHE A 213 16.08 3.05 -3.41
CA PHE A 213 15.75 1.84 -4.17
C PHE A 213 14.59 2.09 -5.15
N HIS A 214 13.48 2.64 -4.66
CA HIS A 214 12.32 2.95 -5.51
C HIS A 214 12.58 4.15 -6.44
N ASN A 215 13.32 5.16 -5.99
CA ASN A 215 13.69 6.27 -6.88
C ASN A 215 14.59 5.81 -8.04
N GLN A 216 15.48 4.84 -7.81
CA GLN A 216 16.28 4.22 -8.87
C GLN A 216 15.41 3.41 -9.85
N HIS A 217 14.32 2.81 -9.39
CA HIS A 217 13.33 2.17 -10.25
C HIS A 217 12.66 3.18 -11.19
N HIS A 218 12.25 4.35 -10.68
CA HIS A 218 11.73 5.45 -11.50
C HIS A 218 12.74 6.01 -12.53
N LEU A 219 14.03 5.74 -12.36
CA LEU A 219 15.08 6.09 -13.34
C LEU A 219 15.40 4.96 -14.33
N ASP A 220 15.26 3.71 -13.89
CA ASP A 220 15.49 2.50 -14.66
C ASP A 220 14.34 1.52 -14.39
N GLU A 221 13.28 1.70 -15.17
CA GLU A 221 12.01 0.97 -15.08
C GLU A 221 12.16 -0.55 -15.24
N SER A 222 13.34 -1.04 -15.64
CA SER A 222 13.66 -2.46 -15.80
C SER A 222 14.18 -3.15 -14.53
N LYS A 223 14.35 -2.41 -13.43
CA LYS A 223 15.00 -2.89 -12.19
C LYS A 223 14.24 -2.47 -10.95
N ASN A 224 14.47 -3.14 -9.82
CA ASN A 224 13.99 -2.76 -8.48
C ASN A 224 12.45 -2.70 -8.37
N PHE A 225 11.77 -3.82 -8.67
CA PHE A 225 10.31 -3.92 -8.63
C PHE A 225 9.71 -4.15 -7.24
N GLY A 226 10.52 -4.56 -6.26
CA GLY A 226 10.09 -4.79 -4.88
C GLY A 226 9.54 -3.54 -4.20
N PHE A 227 8.86 -3.72 -3.07
CA PHE A 227 8.21 -2.60 -2.38
C PHE A 227 8.79 -2.36 -0.99
N TYR A 228 8.68 -3.35 -0.08
CA TYR A 228 9.30 -3.28 1.24
C TYR A 228 10.73 -3.79 1.24
N THR A 229 11.01 -4.76 0.38
CA THR A 229 12.31 -5.44 0.33
C THR A 229 12.85 -5.56 -1.09
N SER A 230 14.16 -5.77 -1.21
CA SER A 230 14.84 -6.17 -2.45
C SER A 230 15.08 -7.69 -2.53
N ILE A 231 14.43 -8.49 -1.68
CA ILE A 231 14.61 -9.94 -1.63
C ILE A 231 14.28 -10.56 -3.00
N TRP A 232 13.10 -10.23 -3.52
CA TRP A 232 12.61 -10.78 -4.79
C TRP A 232 13.43 -10.29 -5.98
N ASP A 233 13.83 -9.02 -5.98
CA ASP A 233 14.70 -8.48 -7.02
C ASP A 233 16.05 -9.17 -7.09
N ARG A 234 16.63 -9.49 -5.95
CA ARG A 234 17.90 -10.22 -5.89
C ARG A 234 17.72 -11.67 -6.30
N LEU A 235 16.61 -12.30 -5.91
CA LEU A 235 16.30 -13.68 -6.27
C LEU A 235 16.08 -13.86 -7.78
N PHE A 236 15.37 -12.92 -8.42
CA PHE A 236 15.02 -12.98 -9.83
C PHE A 236 15.94 -12.16 -10.76
N GLY A 237 17.00 -11.55 -10.22
CA GLY A 237 18.01 -10.82 -11.00
C GLY A 237 17.55 -9.45 -11.53
N THR A 238 16.56 -8.84 -10.89
CA THR A 238 16.05 -7.49 -11.22
C THR A 238 16.60 -6.40 -10.28
N TYR A 239 17.51 -6.72 -9.35
CA TYR A 239 18.13 -5.74 -8.45
C TYR A 239 19.19 -4.87 -9.13
N LYS A 240 19.28 -3.59 -8.73
CA LYS A 240 20.30 -2.62 -9.15
C LYS A 240 20.72 -1.71 -8.00
#